data_AF-A0A553PL90-F1
#
_entry.id   AF-A0A553PL90-F1
#
_cell.length_a   1.000
_cell.length_b   1.000
_cell.length_c   1.000
_cell.angle_alpha   90.00
_cell.angle_beta   90.00
_cell.angle_gamma   90.00
#
_symmetry.space_group_name_H-M   'P 1'
#
loop_
_entity.id
_entity.type
_entity.pdbx_description
1 polymer ?
#
loop_
_entity_poly.entity_id
_entity_poly.type
_entity_poly.pdbx_seq_one_letter_code
_entity_poly.pdbx_strand_id
1 'polypeptide(L)'
;MSLKLNREQSDPLCCCEYINANGQRSHVLGFLCDCAELDDTVDRLFAGQSVPKSKVLEIWNVLEDRSRVPWWRGAQPVPLDVVVPWILVPLGLWLAQWNVYVLVVVHALMLPSLYIWYRLIWRFKPHNRFYTSWSVATTCVLFYVYEFEVVGFIALPKTISFWENLVLIGSGLLAIFFVKETRRRSLWVQKLGHPQRSERFCRICETSVVGRKHHCFWIGICISESNQRHFMGFLVSLCLTLVQYSLLSLTSVCQSYLVFYDLVLVPSDCAMVNDKFEGNPNLVWASGIHSGGIAILIFTMIVVKICR
;
A
#
# COMPACT_ATOMS: atom_id res chain seq x y z
N MET A 1 -17.30 45.00 13.75
CA MET A 1 -16.71 44.01 12.83
C MET A 1 -16.27 42.73 13.55
N SER A 2 -15.62 42.81 14.73
CA SER A 2 -15.22 41.64 15.54
C SER A 2 -16.38 40.77 16.07
N LEU A 3 -17.56 41.35 16.32
CA LEU A 3 -18.73 40.61 16.81
C LEU A 3 -19.42 39.71 15.77
N LYS A 4 -19.22 39.95 14.46
CA LYS A 4 -19.77 39.08 13.39
C LYS A 4 -18.89 37.84 13.16
N LEU A 5 -17.57 38.01 13.21
CA LEU A 5 -16.59 36.91 13.12
C LEU A 5 -16.76 35.88 14.25
N ASN A 6 -17.04 36.34 15.48
CA ASN A 6 -17.28 35.45 16.61
C ASN A 6 -18.60 34.66 16.53
N ARG A 7 -19.59 35.12 15.74
CA ARG A 7 -20.87 34.41 15.56
C ARG A 7 -20.79 33.31 14.49
N GLU A 8 -20.05 33.55 13.41
CA GLU A 8 -19.87 32.57 12.32
C GLU A 8 -19.02 31.35 12.71
N GLN A 9 -18.12 31.50 13.69
CA GLN A 9 -17.33 30.40 14.26
C GLN A 9 -18.07 29.59 15.34
N SER A 10 -19.16 30.11 15.92
CA SER A 10 -19.94 29.42 16.98
C SER A 10 -21.08 28.54 16.46
N ASP A 11 -21.48 28.73 15.20
CA ASP A 11 -22.53 27.92 14.58
C ASP A 11 -22.01 26.52 14.23
N PRO A 12 -22.83 25.45 14.41
CA PRO A 12 -22.43 24.10 14.05
C PRO A 12 -22.10 24.01 12.55
N LEU A 13 -20.96 23.41 12.23
CA LEU A 13 -20.52 23.17 10.85
C LEU A 13 -21.51 22.24 10.14
N CYS A 14 -21.94 22.62 8.94
CA CYS A 14 -22.65 21.70 8.06
C CYS A 14 -21.70 20.63 7.51
N CYS A 15 -22.27 19.54 6.95
CA CYS A 15 -21.49 18.37 6.57
C CYS A 15 -20.36 18.63 5.56
N CYS A 16 -20.49 19.69 4.76
CA CYS A 16 -19.57 20.08 3.70
C CYS A 16 -18.67 21.27 4.08
N GLU A 17 -18.74 21.74 5.32
CA GLU A 17 -17.99 22.90 5.79
C GLU A 17 -16.90 22.50 6.77
N TYR A 18 -15.84 23.28 6.78
CA TYR A 18 -14.72 23.10 7.68
C TYR A 18 -14.02 24.44 7.97
N ILE A 19 -13.20 24.46 9.01
CA ILE A 19 -12.30 25.57 9.30
C ILE A 19 -10.95 25.27 8.65
N ASN A 20 -10.51 26.16 7.74
CA ASN A 20 -9.25 26.03 7.02
C ASN A 20 -8.04 26.41 7.91
N ALA A 21 -6.82 26.24 7.38
CA ALA A 21 -5.58 26.60 8.08
C ALA A 21 -5.51 28.07 8.54
N ASN A 22 -6.27 28.96 7.89
CA ASN A 22 -6.35 30.40 8.20
C ASN A 22 -7.44 30.73 9.23
N GLY A 23 -8.13 29.73 9.78
CA GLY A 23 -9.20 29.92 10.77
C GLY A 23 -10.54 30.37 10.18
N GLN A 24 -10.70 30.33 8.86
CA GLN A 24 -11.91 30.76 8.15
C GLN A 24 -12.79 29.55 7.76
N ARG A 25 -14.11 29.76 7.76
CA ARG A 25 -15.10 28.76 7.30
C ARG A 25 -15.00 28.61 5.79
N SER A 26 -14.76 27.38 5.34
CA SER A 26 -14.56 27.00 3.93
C SER A 26 -15.48 25.83 3.57
N HIS A 27 -15.76 25.67 2.27
CA HIS A 27 -16.65 24.63 1.74
C HIS A 27 -15.88 23.66 0.83
N VAL A 28 -16.18 22.36 0.92
CA VAL A 28 -15.47 21.29 0.18
C VAL A 28 -15.50 21.50 -1.35
N LEU A 29 -16.58 22.04 -1.91
CA LEU A 29 -16.69 22.32 -3.36
C LEU A 29 -15.71 23.40 -3.87
N GLY A 30 -15.05 24.14 -2.98
CA GLY A 30 -13.98 25.08 -3.35
C GLY A 30 -12.62 24.40 -3.66
N PHE A 31 -12.58 23.06 -3.74
CA PHE A 31 -11.34 22.26 -3.87
C PHE A 31 -10.35 22.82 -4.91
N LEU A 32 -10.84 23.22 -6.10
CA LEU A 32 -10.03 23.74 -7.20
C LEU A 32 -10.09 25.25 -7.40
N CYS A 33 -10.89 25.99 -6.61
CA CYS A 33 -10.97 27.45 -6.73
C CYS A 33 -9.84 28.11 -5.91
N ASP A 34 -9.23 29.17 -6.43
CA ASP A 34 -8.15 29.93 -5.78
C ASP A 34 -6.90 29.11 -5.39
N CYS A 35 -6.29 28.38 -6.33
CA CYS A 35 -5.00 27.73 -6.09
C CYS A 35 -3.90 28.31 -6.98
N ALA A 36 -3.64 29.61 -6.87
CA ALA A 36 -2.58 30.32 -7.61
C ALA A 36 -1.20 29.65 -7.46
N GLU A 37 -0.94 28.98 -6.34
CA GLU A 37 0.31 28.25 -6.10
C GLU A 37 0.41 26.92 -6.88
N LEU A 38 -0.72 26.25 -7.08
CA LEU A 38 -0.77 25.04 -7.91
C LEU A 38 -0.59 25.42 -9.37
N ASP A 39 -1.29 26.46 -9.83
CA ASP A 39 -1.13 27.03 -11.18
C ASP A 39 0.32 27.45 -11.44
N ASP A 40 0.93 28.27 -10.57
CA ASP A 40 2.33 28.69 -10.71
C ASP A 40 3.30 27.50 -10.78
N THR A 41 3.01 26.43 -10.04
CA THR A 41 3.88 25.24 -10.05
C THR A 41 3.71 24.42 -11.32
N VAL A 42 2.47 24.28 -11.82
CA VAL A 42 2.17 23.62 -13.09
C VAL A 42 2.80 24.40 -14.25
N ASP A 43 2.66 25.73 -14.25
CA ASP A 43 3.26 26.62 -15.25
C ASP A 43 4.78 26.50 -15.28
N ARG A 44 5.42 26.46 -14.11
CA ARG A 44 6.88 26.28 -14.01
C ARG A 44 7.33 24.90 -14.50
N LEU A 45 6.53 23.86 -14.27
CA LEU A 45 6.78 22.51 -14.79
C LEU A 45 6.69 22.49 -16.32
N PHE A 46 5.66 23.09 -16.91
CA PHE A 46 5.52 23.21 -18.37
C PHE A 46 6.60 24.12 -18.99
N ALA A 47 7.04 25.16 -18.27
CA ALA A 47 8.13 26.04 -18.68
C ALA A 47 9.54 25.42 -18.47
N GLY A 48 9.64 24.18 -17.98
CA GLY A 48 10.92 23.50 -17.74
C GLY A 48 11.76 24.12 -16.61
N GLN A 49 11.14 24.92 -15.74
CA GLN A 49 11.81 25.59 -14.63
C GLN A 49 11.88 24.67 -13.40
N SER A 50 12.94 24.80 -12.61
CA SER A 50 13.05 24.05 -11.35
C SER A 50 12.04 24.57 -10.32
N VAL A 51 11.28 23.66 -9.71
CA VAL A 51 10.34 23.96 -8.64
C VAL A 51 11.08 23.94 -7.29
N PRO A 52 11.05 25.04 -6.51
CA PRO A 52 11.64 25.08 -5.18
C PRO A 52 11.01 24.04 -4.26
N LYS A 53 11.84 23.43 -3.42
CA LYS A 53 11.44 22.38 -2.47
C LYS A 53 10.38 22.85 -1.46
N SER A 54 10.41 24.12 -1.05
CA SER A 54 9.40 24.71 -0.15
C SER A 54 8.01 24.74 -0.78
N LYS A 55 7.91 25.10 -2.07
CA LYS A 55 6.63 25.17 -2.80
C LYS A 55 5.93 23.81 -2.93
N VAL A 56 6.68 22.72 -3.13
CA VAL A 56 6.10 21.37 -3.20
C VAL A 56 5.45 20.96 -1.87
N LEU A 57 6.07 21.29 -0.74
CA LEU A 57 5.51 21.02 0.58
C LEU A 57 4.29 21.89 0.85
N GLU A 58 4.32 23.15 0.45
CA GLU A 58 3.20 24.09 0.56
C GLU A 58 1.99 23.58 -0.22
N ILE A 59 2.17 23.20 -1.49
CA ILE A 59 1.11 22.60 -2.32
C ILE A 59 0.59 21.32 -1.70
N TRP A 60 1.46 20.45 -1.19
CA TRP A 60 1.01 19.22 -0.54
C TRP A 60 0.13 19.52 0.68
N ASN A 61 0.52 20.50 1.50
CA ASN A 61 -0.27 20.92 2.66
C ASN A 61 -1.60 21.54 2.23
N VAL A 62 -1.63 22.33 1.15
CA VAL A 62 -2.85 22.91 0.58
C VAL A 62 -3.76 21.82 0.03
N LEU A 63 -3.22 20.86 -0.72
CA LEU A 63 -3.97 19.72 -1.23
C LEU A 63 -4.54 18.86 -0.11
N GLU A 64 -3.75 18.59 0.95
CA GLU A 64 -4.17 17.80 2.11
C GLU A 64 -5.23 18.55 2.95
N ASP A 65 -5.11 19.88 3.11
CA ASP A 65 -6.12 20.71 3.78
C ASP A 65 -7.43 20.78 2.99
N ARG A 66 -7.35 20.79 1.66
CA ARG A 66 -8.52 20.87 0.78
C ARG A 66 -9.15 19.51 0.48
N SER A 67 -8.38 18.43 0.52
CA SER A 67 -8.91 17.07 0.36
C SER A 67 -9.69 16.69 1.61
N ARG A 68 -10.99 16.96 1.58
CA ARG A 68 -11.92 16.66 2.68
C ARG A 68 -13.17 16.00 2.12
N VAL A 69 -13.72 15.06 2.88
CA VAL A 69 -15.00 14.41 2.54
C VAL A 69 -16.13 14.97 3.41
N PRO A 70 -17.35 15.13 2.86
CA PRO A 70 -18.49 15.54 3.65
C PRO A 70 -18.76 14.53 4.78
N TRP A 71 -18.98 15.01 5.99
CA TRP A 71 -19.24 14.17 7.15
C TRP A 71 -20.26 14.83 8.07
N TRP A 72 -21.08 14.05 8.78
CA TRP A 72 -22.19 14.55 9.62
C TRP A 72 -21.82 15.55 10.74
N ARG A 73 -20.53 15.78 11.00
CA ARG A 73 -20.01 16.71 12.01
C ARG A 73 -19.02 17.73 11.40
N GLY A 74 -19.18 18.04 10.12
CA GLY A 74 -18.26 18.86 9.35
C GLY A 74 -17.22 18.04 8.59
N ALA A 75 -16.73 18.60 7.49
CA ALA A 75 -15.90 17.88 6.53
C ALA A 75 -14.56 17.42 7.14
N GLN A 76 -14.26 16.13 6.99
CA GLN A 76 -13.09 15.48 7.59
C GLN A 76 -11.91 15.45 6.63
N PRO A 77 -10.66 15.69 7.10
CA PRO A 77 -9.48 15.62 6.27
C PRO A 77 -9.23 14.21 5.75
N VAL A 78 -8.89 14.12 4.47
CA VAL A 78 -8.54 12.89 3.79
C VAL A 78 -7.02 12.81 3.69
N PRO A 79 -6.37 11.88 4.42
CA PRO A 79 -4.94 11.69 4.31
C PRO A 79 -4.59 11.15 2.91
N LEU A 80 -4.03 12.00 2.05
CA LEU A 80 -3.65 11.65 0.67
C LEU A 80 -2.61 10.52 0.62
N ASP A 81 -1.73 10.44 1.62
CA ASP A 81 -0.78 9.34 1.74
C ASP A 81 -1.48 7.98 1.93
N VAL A 82 -2.66 7.97 2.54
CA VAL A 82 -3.46 6.76 2.68
C VAL A 82 -4.28 6.51 1.42
N VAL A 83 -5.00 7.50 0.91
CA VAL A 83 -5.99 7.32 -0.18
C VAL A 83 -5.36 7.05 -1.54
N VAL A 84 -4.25 7.71 -1.88
CA VAL A 84 -3.63 7.58 -3.21
C VAL A 84 -3.32 6.11 -3.56
N PRO A 85 -2.72 5.28 -2.68
CA PRO A 85 -2.55 3.85 -2.94
C PRO A 85 -3.83 3.07 -3.21
N TRP A 86 -4.95 3.39 -2.55
CA TRP A 86 -6.24 2.73 -2.78
C TRP A 86 -6.85 3.06 -4.14
N ILE A 87 -6.37 4.11 -4.81
CA ILE A 87 -6.77 4.44 -6.19
C ILE A 87 -5.75 3.84 -7.17
N LEU A 88 -4.46 4.05 -6.92
CA LEU A 88 -3.39 3.65 -7.83
C LEU A 88 -3.23 2.14 -7.96
N VAL A 89 -3.39 1.37 -6.87
CA VAL A 89 -3.21 -0.08 -6.91
C VAL A 89 -4.30 -0.79 -7.72
N PRO A 90 -5.62 -0.57 -7.47
CA PRO A 90 -6.66 -1.13 -8.32
C PRO A 90 -6.56 -0.65 -9.77
N LEU A 91 -6.30 0.64 -9.99
CA LEU A 91 -6.14 1.19 -11.34
C LEU A 91 -4.96 0.54 -12.08
N GLY A 92 -3.83 0.35 -11.40
CA GLY A 92 -2.66 -0.30 -11.96
C GLY A 92 -2.95 -1.73 -12.40
N LEU A 93 -3.62 -2.52 -11.56
CA LEU A 93 -4.04 -3.88 -11.92
C LEU A 93 -5.10 -3.89 -13.03
N TRP A 94 -6.04 -2.94 -13.00
CA TRP A 94 -7.05 -2.81 -14.04
C TRP A 94 -6.45 -2.46 -15.40
N LEU A 95 -5.44 -1.59 -15.46
CA LEU A 95 -4.70 -1.30 -16.68
C LEU A 95 -3.85 -2.50 -17.12
N ALA A 96 -3.20 -3.17 -16.17
CA ALA A 96 -2.34 -4.32 -16.46
C ALA A 96 -3.08 -5.49 -17.12
N GLN A 97 -4.40 -5.60 -16.93
CA GLN A 97 -5.20 -6.66 -17.57
C GLN A 97 -5.42 -6.45 -19.08
N TRP A 98 -5.18 -5.25 -19.63
CA TRP A 98 -5.55 -4.94 -21.02
C TRP A 98 -4.74 -5.72 -22.04
N ASN A 99 -3.44 -5.84 -21.82
CA ASN A 99 -2.53 -6.69 -22.60
C ASN A 99 -1.17 -6.81 -21.90
N VAL A 100 -0.36 -7.77 -22.35
CA VAL A 100 0.97 -8.05 -21.78
C VAL A 100 1.92 -6.85 -21.85
N TYR A 101 1.85 -6.01 -22.88
CA TYR A 101 2.72 -4.84 -23.00
C TYR A 101 2.39 -3.79 -21.93
N VAL A 102 1.10 -3.52 -21.71
CA VAL A 102 0.64 -2.61 -20.64
C VAL A 102 1.01 -3.19 -19.27
N LEU A 103 0.85 -4.49 -19.05
CA LEU A 103 1.31 -5.15 -17.83
C LEU A 103 2.79 -4.92 -17.57
N VAL A 104 3.65 -5.16 -18.57
CA VAL A 104 5.10 -4.96 -18.47
C VAL A 104 5.42 -3.50 -18.15
N VAL A 105 4.79 -2.55 -18.84
CA VAL A 105 5.00 -1.11 -18.60
C VAL A 105 4.58 -0.72 -17.18
N VAL A 106 3.38 -1.12 -16.73
CA VAL A 106 2.87 -0.82 -15.38
C VAL A 106 3.83 -1.36 -14.30
N HIS A 107 4.28 -2.61 -14.42
CA HIS A 107 5.17 -3.21 -13.44
C HIS A 107 6.60 -2.63 -13.49
N ALA A 108 7.11 -2.36 -14.69
CA ALA A 108 8.42 -1.73 -14.88
C ALA A 108 8.48 -0.31 -14.28
N LEU A 109 7.39 0.45 -14.36
CA LEU A 109 7.28 1.80 -13.81
C LEU A 109 6.93 1.83 -12.32
N MET A 110 6.42 0.74 -11.74
CA MET A 110 5.99 0.68 -10.34
C MET A 110 7.15 0.97 -9.36
N LEU A 111 8.27 0.23 -9.44
CA LEU A 111 9.39 0.47 -8.51
C LEU A 111 10.07 1.83 -8.68
N PRO A 112 10.34 2.32 -9.92
CA PRO A 112 10.84 3.68 -10.13
C PRO A 112 9.91 4.76 -9.57
N SER A 113 8.60 4.65 -9.80
CA SER A 113 7.63 5.65 -9.28
C SER A 113 7.57 5.64 -7.75
N LEU A 114 7.58 4.46 -7.11
CA LEU A 114 7.67 4.34 -5.65
C LEU A 114 8.98 4.88 -5.10
N TYR A 115 10.10 4.74 -5.82
CA TYR A 115 11.39 5.32 -5.43
C TYR A 115 11.39 6.86 -5.59
N ILE A 116 10.82 7.39 -6.66
CA ILE A 116 10.66 8.83 -6.87
C ILE A 116 9.77 9.40 -5.77
N TRP A 117 8.65 8.74 -5.46
CA TRP A 117 7.76 9.10 -4.35
C TRP A 117 8.51 9.16 -3.02
N TYR A 118 9.33 8.14 -2.73
CA TYR A 118 10.23 8.15 -1.57
C TYR A 118 11.12 9.38 -1.59
N ARG A 119 11.82 9.65 -2.68
CA ARG A 119 12.80 10.74 -2.77
C ARG A 119 12.19 12.12 -2.64
N LEU A 120 10.99 12.31 -3.21
CA LEU A 120 10.27 13.58 -3.21
C LEU A 120 9.59 13.81 -1.86
N ILE A 121 8.67 12.94 -1.44
CA ILE A 121 7.75 13.25 -0.32
C ILE A 121 8.37 12.92 1.04
N TRP A 122 9.20 11.88 1.15
CA TRP A 122 9.81 11.50 2.44
C TRP A 122 10.67 12.61 3.04
N ARG A 123 11.31 13.44 2.20
CA ARG A 123 12.12 14.56 2.68
C ARG A 123 11.31 15.65 3.38
N PHE A 124 10.01 15.71 3.11
CA PHE A 124 9.12 16.75 3.62
C PHE A 124 8.17 16.24 4.71
N LYS A 125 7.70 14.99 4.61
CA LYS A 125 6.82 14.35 5.59
C LYS A 125 7.43 13.03 6.07
N PRO A 126 8.28 13.06 7.11
CA PRO A 126 8.94 11.85 7.62
C PRO A 126 7.92 10.84 8.16
N HIS A 127 6.79 11.33 8.71
CA HIS A 127 5.66 10.51 9.13
C HIS A 127 4.66 10.30 7.98
N ASN A 128 5.01 9.43 7.03
CA ASN A 128 4.18 9.11 5.86
C ASN A 128 3.75 7.64 5.90
N ARG A 129 2.44 7.38 5.76
CA ARG A 129 1.86 6.02 5.80
C ARG A 129 1.69 5.38 4.42
N PHE A 130 2.11 6.06 3.35
CA PHE A 130 1.92 5.65 1.96
C PHE A 130 2.34 4.22 1.67
N TYR A 131 3.54 3.79 2.07
CA TYR A 131 3.99 2.41 1.81
C TYR A 131 3.21 1.37 2.60
N THR A 132 2.79 1.69 3.82
CA THR A 132 1.94 0.78 4.58
C THR A 132 0.53 0.72 3.99
N SER A 133 -0.03 1.85 3.56
CA SER A 133 -1.32 1.90 2.85
C SER A 133 -1.25 1.17 1.51
N TRP A 134 -0.15 1.29 0.77
CA TRP A 134 0.12 0.52 -0.45
C TRP A 134 0.10 -0.98 -0.19
N SER A 135 0.82 -1.47 0.84
CA SER A 135 0.78 -2.88 1.23
C SER A 135 -0.65 -3.35 1.53
N VAL A 136 -1.42 -2.56 2.30
CA VAL A 136 -2.81 -2.90 2.67
C VAL A 136 -3.72 -2.89 1.45
N ALA A 137 -3.65 -1.85 0.60
CA ALA A 137 -4.43 -1.76 -0.63
C ALA A 137 -4.13 -2.94 -1.56
N THR A 138 -2.85 -3.29 -1.77
CA THR A 138 -2.46 -4.48 -2.54
C THR A 138 -3.04 -5.75 -1.93
N THR A 139 -2.93 -5.97 -0.62
CA THR A 139 -3.52 -7.15 0.02
C THR A 139 -5.03 -7.21 -0.17
N CYS A 140 -5.75 -6.10 0.01
CA CYS A 140 -7.20 -6.05 -0.15
C CYS A 140 -7.64 -6.28 -1.60
N VAL A 141 -6.95 -5.70 -2.58
CA VAL A 141 -7.26 -5.92 -4.00
C VAL A 141 -6.97 -7.35 -4.42
N LEU A 142 -5.83 -7.92 -4.02
CA LEU A 142 -5.51 -9.32 -4.32
C LEU A 142 -6.54 -10.27 -3.68
N PHE A 143 -6.90 -10.03 -2.42
CA PHE A 143 -7.93 -10.80 -1.72
C PHE A 143 -9.29 -10.69 -2.42
N TYR A 144 -9.69 -9.49 -2.85
CA TYR A 144 -10.90 -9.28 -3.64
C TYR A 144 -10.88 -10.10 -4.94
N VAL A 145 -9.80 -9.99 -5.73
CA VAL A 145 -9.68 -10.76 -6.98
C VAL A 145 -9.77 -12.27 -6.70
N TYR A 146 -9.12 -12.76 -5.64
CA TYR A 146 -9.17 -14.17 -5.27
C TYR A 146 -10.57 -14.64 -4.88
N GLU A 147 -11.25 -13.93 -3.98
CA GLU A 147 -12.59 -14.34 -3.50
C GLU A 147 -13.67 -14.28 -4.59
N PHE A 148 -13.64 -13.24 -5.42
CA PHE A 148 -14.69 -12.99 -6.40
C PHE A 148 -14.43 -13.63 -7.77
N GLU A 149 -13.17 -13.65 -8.24
CA GLU A 149 -12.85 -14.18 -9.57
C GLU A 149 -12.36 -15.63 -9.53
N VAL A 150 -11.71 -16.07 -8.43
CA VAL A 150 -11.08 -17.40 -8.37
C VAL A 150 -11.90 -18.39 -7.54
N VAL A 151 -12.27 -18.02 -6.31
CA VAL A 151 -13.11 -18.85 -5.45
C VAL A 151 -14.56 -18.82 -5.92
N GLY A 152 -15.08 -17.64 -6.27
CA GLY A 152 -16.45 -17.47 -6.75
C GLY A 152 -17.49 -17.41 -5.62
N PHE A 153 -17.26 -16.58 -4.60
CA PHE A 153 -18.13 -16.50 -3.41
C PHE A 153 -19.63 -16.26 -3.71
N ILE A 154 -19.96 -15.62 -4.83
CA ILE A 154 -21.35 -15.32 -5.25
C ILE A 154 -21.96 -16.42 -6.13
N ALA A 155 -21.15 -17.15 -6.90
CA ALA A 155 -21.60 -18.20 -7.83
C ALA A 155 -20.64 -19.38 -7.70
N LEU A 156 -21.10 -20.45 -7.02
CA LEU A 156 -20.54 -21.80 -6.78
C LEU A 156 -19.00 -21.99 -6.97
N PRO A 157 -18.31 -22.71 -6.06
CA PRO A 157 -16.83 -22.75 -6.01
C PRO A 157 -16.22 -23.17 -7.34
N LYS A 158 -15.38 -22.29 -7.93
CA LYS A 158 -15.06 -22.39 -9.36
C LYS A 158 -13.92 -23.33 -9.71
N THR A 159 -12.89 -23.50 -8.88
CA THR A 159 -11.69 -24.24 -9.33
C THR A 159 -10.77 -24.74 -8.22
N ILE A 160 -10.78 -24.10 -7.05
CA ILE A 160 -9.79 -24.33 -5.98
C ILE A 160 -10.27 -25.35 -4.94
N SER A 161 -9.38 -26.26 -4.54
CA SER A 161 -9.63 -27.23 -3.47
C SER A 161 -9.73 -26.55 -2.11
N PHE A 162 -10.61 -27.07 -1.24
CA PHE A 162 -10.74 -26.61 0.14
C PHE A 162 -9.38 -26.54 0.87
N TRP A 163 -8.51 -27.53 0.65
CA TRP A 163 -7.20 -27.59 1.30
C TRP A 163 -6.23 -26.51 0.80
N GLU A 164 -6.24 -26.21 -0.49
CA GLU A 164 -5.41 -25.15 -1.07
C GLU A 164 -5.83 -23.78 -0.52
N ASN A 165 -7.14 -23.55 -0.42
CA ASN A 165 -7.68 -22.33 0.17
C ASN A 165 -7.30 -22.22 1.66
N LEU A 166 -7.45 -23.30 2.43
CA LEU A 166 -7.07 -23.32 3.85
C LEU A 166 -5.58 -23.01 4.04
N VAL A 167 -4.72 -23.55 3.18
CA VAL A 167 -3.27 -23.30 3.21
C VAL A 167 -2.95 -21.83 2.89
N LEU A 168 -3.57 -21.25 1.86
CA LEU A 168 -3.38 -19.85 1.50
C LEU A 168 -3.84 -18.89 2.62
N ILE A 169 -5.04 -19.09 3.14
CA ILE A 169 -5.59 -18.27 4.23
C ILE A 169 -4.74 -18.46 5.49
N GLY A 170 -4.33 -19.68 5.80
CA GLY A 170 -3.45 -20.00 6.92
C GLY A 170 -2.10 -19.29 6.84
N SER A 171 -1.46 -19.27 5.67
CA SER A 171 -0.19 -18.56 5.48
C SER A 171 -0.35 -17.05 5.62
N GLY A 172 -1.45 -16.49 5.12
CA GLY A 172 -1.80 -15.07 5.29
C GLY A 172 -2.02 -14.68 6.76
N LEU A 173 -2.77 -15.50 7.52
CA LEU A 173 -2.97 -15.29 8.95
C LEU A 173 -1.66 -15.38 9.74
N LEU A 174 -0.76 -16.29 9.35
CA LEU A 174 0.56 -16.40 9.94
C LEU A 174 1.42 -15.15 9.68
N ALA A 175 1.35 -14.57 8.47
CA ALA A 175 2.00 -13.30 8.16
C ALA A 175 1.46 -12.16 9.04
N ILE A 176 0.13 -12.07 9.23
CA ILE A 176 -0.50 -11.08 10.11
C ILE A 176 -0.03 -11.27 11.56
N PHE A 177 0.02 -12.51 12.05
CA PHE A 177 0.52 -12.85 13.37
C PHE A 177 1.94 -12.33 13.58
N PHE A 178 2.84 -12.62 12.64
CA PHE A 178 4.23 -12.17 12.74
C PHE A 178 4.38 -10.64 12.69
N VAL A 179 3.62 -9.93 11.85
CA VAL A 179 3.62 -8.45 11.84
C VAL A 179 3.16 -7.90 13.19
N LYS A 180 2.09 -8.47 13.77
CA LYS A 180 1.58 -8.07 15.09
C LYS A 180 2.63 -8.31 16.17
N GLU A 181 3.31 -9.44 16.17
CA GLU A 181 4.35 -9.73 17.15
C GLU A 181 5.60 -8.86 16.96
N THR A 182 6.01 -8.56 15.72
CA THR A 182 7.07 -7.58 15.42
C THR A 182 6.74 -6.20 16.02
N ARG A 183 5.48 -5.75 15.87
CA ARG A 183 4.99 -4.49 16.45
C ARG A 183 4.96 -4.54 17.97
N ARG A 184 4.40 -5.61 18.55
CA ARG A 184 4.31 -5.80 20.00
C ARG A 184 5.69 -5.73 20.66
N ARG A 185 6.68 -6.41 20.09
CA ARG A 185 8.07 -6.38 20.57
C ARG A 185 8.72 -5.02 20.41
N SER A 186 8.45 -4.31 19.32
CA SER A 186 8.94 -2.94 19.10
C SER A 186 8.44 -1.99 20.20
N LEU A 187 7.13 -2.01 20.48
CA LEU A 187 6.50 -1.18 21.51
C LEU A 187 6.95 -1.56 22.93
N TRP A 188 7.11 -2.86 23.20
CA TRP A 188 7.54 -3.34 24.52
C TRP A 188 8.94 -2.84 24.86
N VAL A 189 9.88 -2.90 23.92
CA VAL A 189 11.25 -2.39 24.14
C VAL A 189 11.27 -0.88 24.34
N GLN A 190 10.45 -0.12 23.61
CA GLN A 190 10.36 1.33 23.80
C GLN A 190 9.85 1.72 25.19
N LYS A 191 8.94 0.93 25.77
CA LYS A 191 8.39 1.19 27.11
C LYS A 191 9.37 0.95 28.25
N LEU A 192 10.43 0.17 28.04
CA LEU A 192 11.38 -0.18 29.10
C LEU A 192 12.26 0.99 29.55
N GLY A 193 12.36 2.08 28.78
CA GLY A 193 12.90 3.38 29.22
C GLY A 193 14.37 3.43 29.68
N HIS A 194 15.08 2.30 29.76
CA HIS A 194 16.45 2.27 30.22
C HIS A 194 17.42 2.66 29.09
N PRO A 195 18.35 3.60 29.32
CA PRO A 195 19.38 3.94 28.35
C PRO A 195 20.26 2.71 28.10
N GLN A 196 20.13 2.15 26.90
CA GLN A 196 20.85 0.96 26.48
C GLN A 196 22.04 1.35 25.59
N ARG A 197 23.20 0.71 25.81
CA ARG A 197 24.36 0.82 24.92
C ARG A 197 24.00 0.18 23.56
N SER A 198 23.50 0.99 22.61
CA SER A 198 23.27 0.69 21.17
C SER A 198 22.05 1.43 20.56
N GLU A 199 21.48 2.42 21.24
CA GLU A 199 20.37 3.20 20.69
C GLU A 199 20.76 3.99 19.44
N ARG A 200 19.94 3.90 18.40
CA ARG A 200 20.06 4.74 17.21
C ARG A 200 18.75 5.46 16.96
N PHE A 201 18.82 6.78 16.77
CA PHE A 201 17.68 7.61 16.45
C PHE A 201 17.06 7.23 15.10
N CYS A 202 15.73 7.08 15.07
CA CYS A 202 14.98 6.92 13.83
C CYS A 202 14.27 8.22 13.49
N ARG A 203 14.66 8.86 12.37
CA ARG A 203 13.99 10.08 11.86
C ARG A 203 12.52 9.88 11.47
N ILE A 204 12.10 8.64 11.20
CA ILE A 204 10.72 8.33 10.76
C ILE A 204 9.79 8.13 11.95
N CYS A 205 10.27 7.42 12.98
CA CYS A 205 9.52 7.23 14.22
C CYS A 205 9.76 8.33 15.25
N GLU A 206 10.68 9.25 14.97
CA GLU A 206 11.10 10.35 15.84
C GLU A 206 11.48 9.91 17.27
N THR A 207 12.06 8.71 17.38
CA THR A 207 12.47 8.13 18.67
C THR A 207 13.79 7.37 18.53
N SER A 208 14.53 7.31 19.63
CA SER A 208 15.65 6.39 19.79
C SER A 208 15.15 4.96 19.90
N VAL A 209 15.79 4.04 19.17
CA VAL A 209 15.43 2.62 19.17
C VAL A 209 16.68 1.80 19.46
N VAL A 210 16.62 0.97 20.51
CA VAL A 210 17.69 0.07 20.95
C VAL A 210 17.97 -1.00 19.90
N GLY A 211 19.24 -1.22 19.54
CA GLY A 211 19.63 -2.24 18.55
C GLY A 211 18.96 -2.04 17.19
N ARG A 212 18.54 -0.81 16.85
CA ARG A 212 17.82 -0.50 15.60
C ARG A 212 18.68 -0.87 14.41
N LYS A 213 18.16 -1.69 13.48
CA LYS A 213 18.84 -2.01 12.21
C LYS A 213 18.38 -1.09 11.08
N HIS A 214 17.07 -0.98 10.88
CA HIS A 214 16.47 -0.11 9.88
C HIS A 214 15.01 0.18 10.23
N HIS A 215 14.41 1.15 9.53
CA HIS A 215 12.96 1.34 9.56
C HIS A 215 12.36 0.66 8.33
N CYS A 216 11.33 -0.17 8.50
CA CYS A 216 10.65 -0.81 7.38
C CYS A 216 9.43 0.02 6.98
N PHE A 217 9.50 0.66 5.81
CA PHE A 217 8.41 1.51 5.28
C PHE A 217 7.12 0.72 5.02
N TRP A 218 7.23 -0.53 4.58
CA TRP A 218 6.09 -1.37 4.17
C TRP A 218 5.15 -1.77 5.31
N ILE A 219 5.65 -1.81 6.55
CA ILE A 219 4.84 -2.12 7.75
C ILE A 219 4.86 -0.98 8.79
N GLY A 220 5.59 0.10 8.51
CA GLY A 220 5.68 1.30 9.34
C GLY A 220 6.27 1.06 10.74
N ILE A 221 7.24 0.15 10.87
CA ILE A 221 7.83 -0.26 12.16
C ILE A 221 9.36 -0.25 12.08
N CYS A 222 10.03 0.18 13.16
CA CYS A 222 11.47 0.00 13.32
C CYS A 222 11.82 -1.47 13.59
N ILE A 223 12.73 -2.01 12.77
CA ILE A 223 13.29 -3.34 12.97
C ILE A 223 14.59 -3.23 13.75
N SER A 224 14.65 -3.95 14.86
CA SER A 224 15.76 -4.02 15.80
C SER A 224 16.11 -5.48 16.10
N GLU A 225 17.20 -5.71 16.82
CA GLU A 225 17.61 -7.04 17.26
C GLU A 225 16.50 -7.77 18.05
N SER A 226 15.71 -7.03 18.83
CA SER A 226 14.62 -7.57 19.66
C SER A 226 13.43 -8.11 18.87
N ASN A 227 13.17 -7.63 17.64
CA ASN A 227 12.03 -8.04 16.84
C ASN A 227 12.40 -8.65 15.47
N GLN A 228 13.70 -8.80 15.19
CA GLN A 228 14.19 -9.32 13.92
C GLN A 228 13.67 -10.73 13.61
N ARG A 229 13.59 -11.63 14.61
CA ARG A 229 13.10 -13.00 14.38
C ARG A 229 11.66 -13.03 13.86
N HIS A 230 10.78 -12.24 14.48
CA HIS A 230 9.39 -12.10 14.04
C HIS A 230 9.29 -11.42 12.68
N PHE A 231 10.15 -10.44 12.41
CA PHE A 231 10.22 -9.81 11.09
C PHE A 231 10.64 -10.81 9.99
N MET A 232 11.59 -11.70 10.26
CA MET A 232 11.94 -12.79 9.33
C MET A 232 10.78 -13.77 9.13
N GLY A 233 10.08 -14.15 10.22
CA GLY A 233 8.87 -14.97 10.13
C GLY A 233 7.79 -14.33 9.26
N PHE A 234 7.60 -13.01 9.37
CA PHE A 234 6.71 -12.24 8.50
C PHE A 234 7.14 -12.32 7.03
N LEU A 235 8.43 -12.10 6.71
CA LEU A 235 8.89 -12.17 5.32
C LEU A 235 8.68 -13.57 4.72
N VAL A 236 9.00 -14.63 5.47
CA VAL A 236 8.85 -16.02 5.00
C VAL A 236 7.38 -16.36 4.78
N SER A 237 6.50 -16.07 5.73
CA SER A 237 5.06 -16.32 5.60
C SER A 237 4.44 -15.48 4.48
N LEU A 238 4.79 -14.20 4.35
CA LEU A 238 4.35 -13.35 3.24
C LEU A 238 4.81 -13.88 1.88
N CYS A 239 6.07 -14.32 1.77
CA CYS A 239 6.60 -14.92 0.56
C CYS A 239 5.80 -16.18 0.18
N LEU A 240 5.52 -17.05 1.15
CA LEU A 240 4.73 -18.26 0.94
C LEU A 240 3.31 -17.91 0.46
N THR A 241 2.63 -16.97 1.10
CA THR A 241 1.29 -16.50 0.70
C THR A 241 1.29 -15.97 -0.73
N LEU A 242 2.27 -15.14 -1.10
CA LEU A 242 2.33 -14.54 -2.44
C LEU A 242 2.64 -15.57 -3.54
N VAL A 243 3.51 -16.56 -3.26
CA VAL A 243 3.79 -17.68 -4.17
C VAL A 243 2.54 -18.54 -4.35
N GLN A 244 1.88 -18.90 -3.25
CA GLN A 244 0.64 -19.69 -3.30
C GLN A 244 -0.45 -18.98 -4.07
N TYR A 245 -0.68 -17.68 -3.79
CA TYR A 245 -1.62 -16.85 -4.54
C TYR A 245 -1.29 -16.83 -6.03
N SER A 246 -0.02 -16.62 -6.38
CA SER A 246 0.45 -16.55 -7.77
C SER A 246 0.19 -17.87 -8.50
N LEU A 247 0.57 -18.98 -7.88
CA LEU A 247 0.36 -20.32 -8.43
C LEU A 247 -1.12 -20.61 -8.62
N LEU A 248 -1.96 -20.44 -7.58
CA LEU A 248 -3.39 -20.71 -7.67
C LEU A 248 -4.10 -19.84 -8.72
N SER A 249 -3.71 -18.57 -8.84
CA SER A 249 -4.28 -17.66 -9.84
C SER A 249 -3.88 -18.09 -11.26
N LEU A 250 -2.59 -18.38 -11.48
CA LEU A 250 -2.08 -18.76 -12.80
C LEU A 250 -2.53 -20.15 -13.23
N THR A 251 -2.63 -21.13 -12.33
CA THR A 251 -3.14 -22.47 -12.66
C THR A 251 -4.64 -22.50 -12.88
N SER A 252 -5.38 -21.53 -12.33
CA SER A 252 -6.81 -21.38 -12.61
C SER A 252 -7.05 -20.91 -14.05
N VAL A 253 -6.23 -19.98 -14.55
CA VAL A 253 -6.42 -19.33 -15.85
C VAL A 253 -5.63 -19.97 -16.98
N CYS A 254 -4.41 -20.46 -16.72
CA CYS A 254 -3.56 -21.08 -17.74
C CYS A 254 -3.79 -22.60 -17.78
N GLN A 255 -3.42 -23.23 -18.90
CA GLN A 255 -3.28 -24.69 -18.92
C GLN A 255 -2.22 -25.10 -17.89
N SER A 256 -2.49 -26.18 -17.18
CA SER A 256 -1.67 -26.61 -16.06
C SER A 256 -1.43 -28.10 -16.07
N TYR A 257 -0.32 -28.51 -15.48
CA TYR A 257 0.05 -29.92 -15.32
C TYR A 257 0.61 -30.14 -13.93
N LEU A 258 0.51 -31.37 -13.47
CA LEU A 258 0.99 -31.75 -12.16
C LEU A 258 2.49 -32.05 -12.19
N VAL A 259 3.19 -31.61 -11.15
CA VAL A 259 4.61 -31.79 -10.91
C VAL A 259 4.81 -32.33 -9.50
N PHE A 260 5.96 -32.97 -9.25
CA PHE A 260 6.32 -33.57 -7.95
C PHE A 260 5.34 -34.67 -7.50
N TYR A 261 5.25 -35.76 -8.26
CA TYR A 261 4.38 -36.91 -7.93
C TYR A 261 2.92 -36.51 -7.72
N ASP A 262 2.36 -35.76 -8.68
CA ASP A 262 0.95 -35.34 -8.67
C ASP A 262 0.55 -34.40 -7.52
N LEU A 263 1.50 -33.74 -6.87
CA LEU A 263 1.24 -32.92 -5.69
C LEU A 263 1.06 -31.42 -6.00
N VAL A 264 1.76 -30.89 -7.00
CA VAL A 264 1.81 -29.43 -7.26
C VAL A 264 1.38 -29.13 -8.68
N LEU A 265 0.33 -28.32 -8.82
CA LEU A 265 -0.13 -27.82 -10.10
C LEU A 265 0.72 -26.61 -10.52
N VAL A 266 1.25 -26.63 -11.75
CA VAL A 266 2.10 -25.55 -12.30
C VAL A 266 1.53 -25.11 -13.65
N PRO A 267 1.49 -23.80 -13.96
CA PRO A 267 1.07 -23.33 -15.28
C PRO A 267 2.09 -23.75 -16.36
N SER A 268 1.61 -24.37 -17.45
CA SER A 268 2.42 -24.74 -18.63
C SER A 268 2.30 -23.74 -19.76
N ASP A 269 1.07 -23.44 -20.18
CA ASP A 269 0.78 -22.60 -21.33
C ASP A 269 -0.32 -21.59 -20.99
N CYS A 270 0.04 -20.31 -21.08
CA CYS A 270 -0.85 -19.18 -20.88
C CYS A 270 -1.23 -18.50 -22.21
N ALA A 271 -0.87 -19.07 -23.37
CA ALA A 271 -1.29 -18.58 -24.68
C ALA A 271 -2.78 -18.87 -24.94
N MET A 272 -3.30 -19.94 -24.34
CA MET A 272 -4.73 -20.26 -24.35
C MET A 272 -5.29 -20.21 -22.93
N VAL A 273 -6.39 -19.48 -22.76
CA VAL A 273 -7.13 -19.43 -21.49
C VAL A 273 -7.75 -20.81 -21.23
N ASN A 274 -7.76 -21.23 -19.98
CA ASN A 274 -8.46 -22.43 -19.53
C ASN A 274 -9.96 -22.27 -19.79
N ASP A 275 -10.51 -23.08 -20.70
CA ASP A 275 -11.92 -23.03 -21.10
C ASP A 275 -12.91 -23.26 -19.95
N LYS A 276 -12.44 -23.84 -18.83
CA LYS A 276 -13.24 -24.08 -17.63
C LYS A 276 -13.22 -22.91 -16.64
N PHE A 277 -12.37 -21.91 -16.87
CA PHE A 277 -12.27 -20.76 -15.98
C PHE A 277 -13.45 -19.80 -16.21
N GLU A 278 -14.20 -19.53 -15.14
CA GLU A 278 -15.31 -18.58 -15.18
C GLU A 278 -14.98 -17.32 -14.38
N GLY A 279 -14.80 -16.18 -15.03
CA GLY A 279 -14.49 -14.90 -14.39
C GLY A 279 -13.78 -13.98 -15.36
N ASN A 280 -12.99 -13.04 -14.85
CA ASN A 280 -12.11 -12.23 -15.66
C ASN A 280 -10.69 -12.84 -15.72
N PRO A 281 -10.36 -13.65 -16.76
CA PRO A 281 -9.08 -14.35 -16.85
C PRO A 281 -7.90 -13.38 -16.93
N ASN A 282 -8.08 -12.24 -17.60
CA ASN A 282 -7.02 -11.24 -17.77
C ASN A 282 -6.64 -10.60 -16.43
N LEU A 283 -7.65 -10.29 -15.59
CA LEU A 283 -7.42 -9.69 -14.27
C LEU A 283 -6.74 -10.67 -13.32
N VAL A 284 -7.18 -11.94 -13.30
CA VAL A 284 -6.59 -13.00 -12.46
C VAL A 284 -5.17 -13.34 -12.91
N TRP A 285 -4.92 -13.39 -14.22
CA TRP A 285 -3.58 -13.55 -14.76
C TRP A 285 -2.68 -12.37 -14.35
N ALA A 286 -3.14 -11.13 -14.51
CA ALA A 286 -2.39 -9.95 -14.13
C ALA A 286 -2.09 -9.90 -12.61
N SER A 287 -3.05 -10.27 -11.76
CA SER A 287 -2.84 -10.32 -10.30
C SER A 287 -1.87 -11.44 -9.90
N GLY A 288 -1.93 -12.59 -10.56
CA GLY A 288 -1.00 -13.71 -10.36
C GLY A 288 0.44 -13.34 -10.71
N ILE A 289 0.66 -12.64 -11.83
CA ILE A 289 1.98 -12.12 -12.20
C ILE A 289 2.44 -11.04 -11.20
N HIS A 290 1.55 -10.14 -10.79
CA HIS A 290 1.85 -9.10 -9.81
C HIS A 290 2.35 -9.68 -8.48
N SER A 291 1.61 -10.65 -7.91
CA SER A 291 1.98 -11.28 -6.65
C SER A 291 3.28 -12.09 -6.77
N GLY A 292 3.50 -12.78 -7.90
CA GLY A 292 4.73 -13.50 -8.19
C GLY A 292 5.94 -12.58 -8.25
N GLY A 293 5.80 -11.41 -8.90
CA GLY A 293 6.83 -10.37 -8.93
C GLY A 293 7.19 -9.86 -7.53
N ILE A 294 6.19 -9.61 -6.68
CA ILE A 294 6.42 -9.23 -5.28
C ILE A 294 7.11 -10.37 -4.51
N ALA A 295 6.70 -11.62 -4.72
CA ALA A 295 7.31 -12.78 -4.07
C ALA A 295 8.81 -12.89 -4.38
N ILE A 296 9.23 -12.66 -5.63
CA ILE A 296 10.65 -12.66 -6.03
C ILE A 296 11.45 -11.58 -5.27
N LEU A 297 10.88 -10.37 -5.14
CA LEU A 297 11.51 -9.28 -4.40
C LEU A 297 11.67 -9.62 -2.92
N ILE A 298 10.61 -10.16 -2.29
CA ILE A 298 10.63 -10.58 -0.89
C ILE A 298 11.62 -11.75 -0.67
N PHE A 299 11.63 -12.73 -1.57
CA PHE A 299 12.58 -13.83 -1.52
C PHE A 299 14.03 -13.34 -1.58
N THR A 300 14.31 -12.41 -2.50
CA THR A 300 15.64 -11.78 -2.59
C THR A 300 15.99 -11.04 -1.29
N MET A 301 15.05 -10.33 -0.67
CA MET A 301 15.25 -9.69 0.63
C MET A 301 15.54 -10.71 1.75
N ILE A 302 14.90 -11.88 1.73
CA ILE A 302 15.16 -12.97 2.70
C ILE A 302 16.58 -13.49 2.52
N VAL A 303 16.97 -13.84 1.29
CA VAL A 303 18.32 -14.35 0.98
C VAL A 303 19.40 -13.35 1.41
N VAL A 304 19.26 -12.08 1.03
CA VAL A 304 20.20 -11.01 1.41
C VAL A 304 20.32 -10.84 2.92
N LYS A 305 19.24 -11.10 3.68
CA LYS A 305 19.25 -11.00 5.15
C LYS A 305 19.81 -12.24 5.85
N ILE A 306 19.74 -13.42 5.23
CA ILE A 306 20.31 -14.65 5.78
C ILE A 306 21.82 -14.71 5.50
N CYS A 307 22.26 -14.21 4.34
CA CYS A 307 23.68 -14.23 3.96
C CYS A 307 24.53 -13.11 4.61
N ARG A 308 23.95 -12.24 5.43
CA ARG A 308 24.64 -11.15 6.14
C ARG A 308 24.68 -11.42 7.63
#